data_AF-A0A7C3U0Q1-F1
#
_entry.id   AF-A0A7C3U0Q1-F1
#
_cell.length_a   1.000
_cell.length_b   1.000
_cell.length_c   1.000
_cell.angle_alpha   90.00
_cell.angle_beta   90.00
_cell.angle_gamma   90.00
#
_symmetry.space_group_name_H-M   'P 1'
#
loop_
_entity.id
_entity.type
_entity.pdbx_description
1 polymer ?
#
loop_
_entity_poly.entity_id
_entity_poly.type
_entity_poly.pdbx_seq_one_letter_code
_entity_poly.pdbx_strand_id
1 'polypeptide(L)'
;RAWPDVINIAFSNNDIKGQATSDWLRMGLIPPNLESEIPYRALLPQGLDNILVVGKAISCTHDALPAIRMQPDLENLGGVAGLAAAEAVRTGRSTRSLDVPRLQAALVKAGVLPQSILGRRLAPLPANKEHIEVLISQLTGEQPLYAYSDMEINAVYTGRIPLVDICCAGAWAIPLLEQALMQAEGARKVLLAQALAMMESPAGVEVLVQTIMAQLASGRLPERRAAIRHANRYAPDQAAMPDTAYLLHSLGMARDRRALPVWQRVVDLMAPVDASDVCDQAKGLFHYVDAVCCGAERLGDPAAIPILEQLHRYAPFHNQQCLDGFEPDYLKERLAYLEIVICRALARCGGREGIVGLISYIKDVRAVLADHAYDELVAISGQDIERDTDRWYAWLSGAGTTLVPRPWTAPTDAVAAWGEDVLVWQESPHNDR
;
A
#
# COMPACT_ATOMS: atom_id res chain seq x y z
N ARG A 1 1.17 -11.15 13.24
CA ARG A 1 2.01 -12.33 12.92
C ARG A 1 3.02 -12.50 14.04
N ALA A 2 3.37 -13.73 14.41
CA ALA A 2 4.42 -14.05 15.38
C ALA A 2 5.62 -14.72 14.68
N TRP A 3 6.83 -14.49 15.19
CA TRP A 3 8.08 -14.97 14.61
C TRP A 3 8.87 -15.89 15.54
N PRO A 4 9.29 -17.09 15.11
CA PRO A 4 10.08 -17.98 15.98
C PRO A 4 11.41 -17.33 16.43
N ASP A 5 11.96 -16.45 15.59
CA ASP A 5 13.20 -15.70 15.79
C ASP A 5 12.96 -14.24 16.21
N VAL A 6 11.85 -13.92 16.90
CA VAL A 6 11.59 -12.56 17.40
C VAL A 6 12.73 -12.06 18.29
N ILE A 7 13.10 -10.79 18.11
CA ILE A 7 14.15 -10.11 18.88
C ILE A 7 13.73 -8.76 19.44
N ASN A 8 12.62 -8.20 18.95
CA ASN A 8 12.06 -6.95 19.46
C ASN A 8 10.55 -6.97 19.19
N ILE A 9 9.78 -6.28 20.04
CA ILE A 9 8.36 -6.06 19.86
C ILE A 9 8.17 -4.55 19.83
N ALA A 10 7.89 -4.02 18.65
CA ALA A 10 7.64 -2.60 18.47
C ALA A 10 6.16 -2.28 18.73
N PHE A 11 5.88 -1.04 19.11
CA PHE A 11 4.52 -0.53 19.26
C PHE A 11 4.40 0.83 18.59
N SER A 12 3.41 0.98 17.71
CA SER A 12 3.15 2.25 17.06
C SER A 12 1.69 2.39 16.65
N ASN A 13 1.22 3.62 16.62
CA ASN A 13 0.03 3.99 15.87
C ASN A 13 0.34 4.02 14.36
N ASN A 14 -0.70 4.07 13.53
CA ASN A 14 -0.49 4.42 12.12
C ASN A 14 0.11 5.83 12.04
N ASP A 15 1.34 5.93 11.52
CA ASP A 15 2.04 7.21 11.32
C ASP A 15 2.71 7.25 9.94
N ILE A 16 1.99 6.87 8.88
CA ILE A 16 2.54 6.99 7.53
C ILE A 16 2.56 8.45 7.06
N LYS A 17 3.69 8.89 6.51
CA LYS A 17 3.91 10.21 5.92
C LYS A 17 4.20 10.04 4.45
N GLY A 18 3.66 10.92 3.62
CA GLY A 18 3.71 10.73 2.16
C GLY A 18 2.74 9.63 1.69
N GLN A 19 2.93 9.19 0.45
CA GLN A 19 1.98 8.31 -0.23
C GLN A 19 2.11 6.86 0.26
N ALA A 20 0.99 6.28 0.67
CA ALA A 20 0.89 4.85 0.96
C ALA A 20 0.79 4.04 -0.34
N THR A 21 1.49 2.91 -0.40
CA THR A 21 1.46 2.04 -1.59
C THR A 21 0.63 0.76 -1.41
N SER A 22 0.39 0.37 -0.15
CA SER A 22 -0.34 -0.83 0.21
C SER A 22 -1.80 -0.74 -0.21
N ASP A 23 -2.28 -1.84 -0.78
CA ASP A 23 -3.66 -1.99 -1.19
C ASP A 23 -4.60 -1.97 0.02
N TRP A 24 -4.14 -2.39 1.20
CA TRP A 24 -4.91 -2.31 2.45
C TRP A 24 -5.26 -0.86 2.80
N LEU A 25 -4.26 0.03 2.77
CA LEU A 25 -4.48 1.46 3.05
C LEU A 25 -5.30 2.11 1.93
N ARG A 26 -5.05 1.74 0.67
CA ARG A 26 -5.79 2.23 -0.50
C ARG A 26 -7.26 1.82 -0.52
N MET A 27 -7.62 0.66 0.03
CA MET A 27 -9.03 0.26 0.18
C MET A 27 -9.69 0.84 1.45
N GLY A 28 -8.93 1.57 2.28
CA GLY A 28 -9.42 2.26 3.47
C GLY A 28 -9.13 1.57 4.79
N LEU A 29 -8.40 0.46 4.81
CA LEU A 29 -7.93 -0.15 6.04
C LEU A 29 -6.72 0.60 6.59
N ILE A 30 -6.99 1.65 7.36
CA ILE A 30 -5.97 2.32 8.16
C ILE A 30 -5.74 1.48 9.42
N PRO A 31 -4.51 0.99 9.65
CA PRO A 31 -4.27 0.02 10.71
C PRO A 31 -4.52 0.62 12.10
N PRO A 32 -4.97 -0.20 13.06
CA PRO A 32 -5.03 0.20 14.45
C PRO A 32 -3.62 0.39 15.04
N ASN A 33 -3.55 0.82 16.30
CA ASN A 33 -2.31 0.79 17.05
C ASN A 33 -1.93 -0.66 17.35
N LEU A 34 -0.78 -1.11 16.86
CA LEU A 34 -0.40 -2.52 16.84
C LEU A 34 0.95 -2.75 17.49
N GLU A 35 1.08 -3.88 18.16
CA GLU A 35 2.37 -4.47 18.46
C GLU A 35 2.86 -5.30 17.27
N SER A 36 4.11 -5.08 16.88
CA SER A 36 4.73 -5.72 15.73
C SER A 36 6.03 -6.39 16.13
N GLU A 37 6.07 -7.72 15.97
CA GLU A 37 7.29 -8.48 16.20
C GLU A 37 8.30 -8.28 15.07
N ILE A 38 9.53 -7.95 15.45
CA ILE A 38 10.68 -7.86 14.53
C ILE A 38 11.50 -9.16 14.66
N PRO A 39 11.64 -9.95 13.59
CA PRO A 39 12.46 -11.16 13.60
C PRO A 39 13.96 -10.85 13.42
N TYR A 40 14.83 -11.70 13.97
CA TYR A 40 16.28 -11.55 13.88
C TYR A 40 16.74 -11.47 12.42
N ARG A 41 16.12 -12.27 11.55
CA ARG A 41 16.44 -12.29 10.12
C ARG A 41 16.28 -10.92 9.43
N ALA A 42 15.46 -10.02 9.97
CA ALA A 42 15.28 -8.68 9.40
C ALA A 42 16.52 -7.78 9.57
N LEU A 43 17.45 -8.16 10.45
CA LEU A 43 18.74 -7.48 10.62
C LEU A 43 19.81 -7.95 9.63
N LEU A 44 19.57 -9.02 8.87
CA LEU A 44 20.58 -9.71 8.07
C LEU A 44 20.48 -9.31 6.58
N PRO A 45 21.32 -8.40 6.07
CA PRO A 45 21.30 -7.99 4.67
C PRO A 45 21.69 -9.15 3.75
N GLN A 46 21.08 -9.27 2.57
CA GLN A 46 21.41 -10.32 1.61
C GLN A 46 22.86 -10.20 1.09
N GLY A 47 23.53 -11.33 0.86
CA GLY A 47 24.88 -11.38 0.29
C GLY A 47 26.03 -10.99 1.24
N LEU A 48 25.73 -10.46 2.43
CA LEU A 48 26.72 -10.05 3.42
C LEU A 48 26.59 -10.87 4.71
N ASP A 49 27.71 -11.17 5.36
CA ASP A 49 27.76 -11.80 6.69
C ASP A 49 28.59 -10.92 7.64
N ASN A 50 28.38 -11.07 8.94
CA ASN A 50 28.96 -10.25 10.01
C ASN A 50 28.62 -8.75 9.92
N ILE A 51 27.51 -8.42 9.26
CA ILE A 51 26.93 -7.08 9.19
C ILE A 51 25.49 -7.18 9.68
N LEU A 52 25.11 -6.30 10.61
CA LEU A 52 23.74 -6.13 11.08
C LEU A 52 23.23 -4.77 10.62
N VAL A 53 22.05 -4.73 10.00
CA VAL A 53 21.40 -3.49 9.59
C VAL A 53 20.28 -3.17 10.56
N VAL A 54 20.33 -1.98 11.16
CA VAL A 54 19.40 -1.53 12.21
C VAL A 54 18.83 -0.16 11.88
N GLY A 55 17.93 0.33 12.73
CA GLY A 55 17.34 1.65 12.59
C GLY A 55 16.26 1.66 11.50
N LYS A 56 16.11 2.79 10.82
CA LYS A 56 15.17 2.96 9.69
C LYS A 56 15.58 2.21 8.41
N ALA A 57 16.78 1.63 8.40
CA ALA A 57 17.30 0.84 7.28
C ALA A 57 17.01 -0.67 7.42
N ILE A 58 16.30 -1.09 8.48
CA ILE A 58 15.93 -2.49 8.68
C ILE A 58 15.11 -3.02 7.50
N SER A 59 15.23 -4.32 7.21
CA SER A 59 14.45 -4.98 6.16
C SER A 59 12.95 -4.96 6.47
N CYS A 60 12.23 -4.02 5.88
CA CYS A 60 10.77 -3.95 5.86
C CYS A 60 10.28 -3.26 4.59
N THR A 61 8.99 -3.37 4.27
CA THR A 61 8.37 -2.56 3.21
C THR A 61 8.15 -1.13 3.70
N HIS A 62 7.96 -0.20 2.75
CA HIS A 62 7.66 1.20 3.04
C HIS A 62 6.50 1.36 4.02
N ASP A 63 5.39 0.66 3.78
CA ASP A 63 4.16 0.81 4.56
C ASP A 63 4.18 0.01 5.88
N ALA A 64 5.11 -0.94 6.04
CA ALA A 64 5.32 -1.62 7.33
C ALA A 64 6.23 -0.83 8.27
N LEU A 65 7.12 0.01 7.74
CA LEU A 65 8.09 0.77 8.51
C LEU A 65 7.46 1.63 9.63
N PRO A 66 6.33 2.36 9.42
CA PRO A 66 5.68 3.14 10.48
C PRO A 66 5.34 2.37 11.76
N ALA A 67 5.10 1.06 11.65
CA ALA A 67 4.76 0.20 12.78
C ALA A 67 5.96 -0.19 13.66
N ILE A 68 7.19 0.00 13.16
CA ILE A 68 8.42 -0.53 13.78
C ILE A 68 9.55 0.50 13.95
N ARG A 69 9.24 1.79 13.82
CA ARG A 69 10.24 2.86 13.72
C ARG A 69 10.15 3.96 14.78
N MET A 70 9.38 3.79 15.85
CA MET A 70 9.32 4.81 16.89
C MET A 70 10.66 4.90 17.61
N GLN A 71 10.98 6.07 18.18
CA GLN A 71 12.27 6.31 18.83
C GLN A 71 12.64 5.20 19.83
N PRO A 72 11.74 4.74 20.74
CA PRO A 72 12.04 3.63 21.64
C PRO A 72 12.31 2.30 20.90
N ASP A 73 11.59 2.03 19.82
CA ASP A 73 11.79 0.81 19.01
C ASP A 73 13.19 0.79 18.39
N LEU A 74 13.63 1.93 17.85
CA LEU A 74 14.94 2.07 17.20
C LEU A 74 16.09 1.94 18.22
N GLU A 75 15.93 2.52 19.41
CA GLU A 75 16.88 2.41 20.51
C GLU A 75 17.01 0.96 21.00
N ASN A 76 15.88 0.29 21.21
CA ASN A 76 15.84 -1.12 21.58
C ASN A 76 16.49 -2.00 20.51
N LEU A 77 16.19 -1.76 19.24
CA LEU A 77 16.77 -2.50 18.12
C LEU A 77 18.30 -2.34 18.04
N GLY A 78 18.82 -1.14 18.32
CA GLY A 78 20.26 -0.89 18.42
C GLY A 78 20.90 -1.71 19.56
N GLY A 79 20.28 -1.74 20.74
CA GLY A 79 20.72 -2.56 21.87
C GLY A 79 20.70 -4.06 21.56
N VAL A 80 19.64 -4.53 20.91
CA VAL A 80 19.50 -5.93 20.44
C VAL A 80 20.65 -6.30 19.51
N ALA A 81 20.97 -5.47 18.53
CA ALA A 81 22.07 -5.72 17.60
C ALA A 81 23.44 -5.72 18.33
N GLY A 82 23.62 -4.84 19.31
CA GLY A 82 24.81 -4.84 20.17
C GLY A 82 24.98 -6.16 20.94
N LEU A 83 23.90 -6.69 21.52
CA LEU A 83 23.90 -7.99 22.20
C LEU A 83 24.17 -9.15 21.23
N ALA A 84 23.55 -9.13 20.05
CA ALA A 84 23.79 -10.12 19.01
C ALA A 84 25.26 -10.12 18.54
N ALA A 85 25.85 -8.94 18.31
CA ALA A 85 27.25 -8.81 17.93
C ALA A 85 28.19 -9.29 19.05
N ALA A 86 27.91 -8.94 20.31
CA ALA A 86 28.68 -9.43 21.45
C ALA A 86 28.62 -10.96 21.57
N GLU A 87 27.45 -11.56 21.35
CA GLU A 87 27.27 -13.01 21.33
C GLU A 87 28.08 -13.67 20.19
N ALA A 88 28.06 -13.07 19.00
CA ALA A 88 28.80 -13.56 17.84
C ALA A 88 30.30 -13.62 18.14
N VAL A 89 30.86 -12.52 18.65
CA VAL A 89 32.27 -12.45 19.05
C VAL A 89 32.60 -13.46 20.15
N ARG A 90 31.79 -13.53 21.21
CA ARG A 90 32.04 -14.40 22.36
C ARG A 90 32.00 -15.90 22.01
N THR A 91 31.18 -16.27 21.03
CA THR A 91 31.01 -17.67 20.61
C THR A 91 31.83 -18.04 19.38
N GLY A 92 32.53 -17.08 18.76
CA GLY A 92 33.25 -17.30 17.51
C GLY A 92 32.34 -17.66 16.34
N ARG A 93 31.07 -17.24 16.39
CA ARG A 93 30.05 -17.52 15.37
C ARG A 93 29.84 -16.29 14.51
N SER A 94 29.43 -16.50 13.26
CA SER A 94 28.96 -15.40 12.42
C SER A 94 27.59 -14.91 12.86
N THR A 95 27.21 -13.69 12.44
CA THR A 95 25.87 -13.16 12.68
C THR A 95 24.76 -14.10 12.15
N ARG A 96 25.01 -14.81 11.04
CA ARG A 96 24.04 -15.75 10.46
C ARG A 96 23.91 -17.07 11.21
N SER A 97 24.87 -17.41 12.08
CA SER A 97 24.92 -18.69 12.79
C SER A 97 24.67 -18.55 14.30
N LEU A 98 24.18 -17.37 14.73
CA LEU A 98 23.81 -17.14 16.12
C LEU A 98 22.71 -18.09 16.60
N ASP A 99 22.84 -18.48 17.87
CA ASP A 99 21.81 -19.18 18.61
C ASP A 99 20.75 -18.17 19.04
N VAL A 100 19.72 -17.98 18.20
CA VAL A 100 18.65 -17.01 18.46
C VAL A 100 17.89 -17.32 19.77
N PRO A 101 17.57 -18.58 20.13
CA PRO A 101 17.02 -18.89 21.45
C PRO A 101 17.87 -18.40 22.61
N ARG A 102 19.21 -18.52 22.52
CA ARG A 102 20.12 -17.97 23.53
C ARG A 102 20.10 -16.44 23.55
N LEU A 103 20.04 -15.80 22.39
CA LEU A 103 19.87 -14.35 22.29
C LEU A 103 18.55 -13.90 22.91
N GLN A 104 17.44 -14.56 22.61
CA GLN A 104 16.13 -14.29 23.21
C GLN A 104 16.16 -14.39 24.73
N ALA A 105 16.83 -15.39 25.30
CA ALA A 105 17.01 -15.50 26.75
C ALA A 105 17.80 -14.31 27.34
N ALA A 106 18.82 -13.83 26.63
CA ALA A 106 19.56 -12.63 27.03
C ALA A 106 18.69 -11.35 26.93
N LEU A 107 17.88 -11.23 25.89
CA LEU A 107 16.96 -10.11 25.67
C LEU A 107 15.85 -10.05 26.72
N VAL A 108 15.31 -11.20 27.12
CA VAL A 108 14.36 -11.29 28.24
C VAL A 108 15.01 -10.86 29.55
N LYS A 109 16.24 -11.33 29.82
CA LYS A 109 17.00 -10.89 31.01
C LYS A 109 17.27 -9.38 31.01
N ALA A 110 17.45 -8.78 29.83
CA ALA A 110 17.65 -7.35 29.65
C ALA A 110 16.35 -6.53 29.69
N GLY A 111 15.18 -7.17 29.78
CA GLY A 111 13.87 -6.50 29.78
C GLY A 111 13.40 -6.01 28.41
N VAL A 112 14.06 -6.42 27.32
CA VAL A 112 13.67 -6.04 25.94
C VAL A 112 12.52 -6.90 25.42
N LEU A 113 12.51 -8.18 25.78
CA LEU A 113 11.43 -9.12 25.44
C LEU A 113 10.70 -9.59 26.70
N PRO A 114 9.40 -9.89 26.62
CA PRO A 114 8.68 -10.46 27.75
C PRO A 114 9.07 -11.94 27.97
N GLN A 115 8.97 -12.39 29.23
CA GLN A 115 9.26 -13.79 29.61
C GLN A 115 8.41 -14.80 28.82
N SER A 116 7.21 -14.41 28.39
CA SER A 116 6.30 -15.23 27.58
C SER A 116 6.89 -15.66 26.23
N ILE A 117 7.92 -14.98 25.71
CA ILE A 117 8.62 -15.41 24.49
C ILE A 117 9.34 -16.74 24.71
N LEU A 118 9.90 -16.97 25.90
CA LEU A 118 10.65 -18.18 26.18
C LEU A 118 9.70 -19.37 26.33
N GLY A 119 9.82 -20.33 25.43
CA GLY A 119 9.00 -21.55 25.44
C GLY A 119 7.61 -21.37 24.83
N ARG A 120 7.30 -20.23 24.20
CA ARG A 120 6.04 -20.07 23.47
C ARG A 120 5.90 -21.10 22.36
N ARG A 121 4.66 -21.52 22.12
CA ARG A 121 4.30 -22.35 20.98
C ARG A 121 3.61 -21.50 19.94
N LEU A 122 4.09 -21.60 18.71
CA LEU A 122 3.48 -20.96 17.56
C LEU A 122 2.73 -22.01 16.76
N ALA A 123 1.55 -21.64 16.25
CA ALA A 123 0.75 -22.48 15.38
C ALA A 123 0.40 -21.70 14.10
N PRO A 124 0.20 -22.38 12.96
CA PRO A 124 -0.34 -21.74 11.77
C PRO A 124 -1.70 -21.10 12.07
N LEU A 125 -1.95 -19.94 11.49
CA LEU A 125 -3.25 -19.27 11.52
C LEU A 125 -4.31 -20.22 10.93
N PRO A 126 -5.46 -20.41 11.62
CA PRO A 126 -6.56 -21.20 11.06
C PRO A 126 -7.05 -20.62 9.74
N ALA A 127 -7.10 -21.44 8.69
CA ALA A 127 -7.61 -21.08 7.37
C ALA A 127 -8.52 -22.17 6.78
N ASN A 128 -9.23 -22.91 7.64
CA ASN A 128 -10.23 -23.88 7.17
C ASN A 128 -11.55 -23.18 6.79
N LYS A 129 -12.39 -23.91 6.05
CA LYS A 129 -13.64 -23.39 5.50
C LYS A 129 -14.57 -22.84 6.60
N GLU A 130 -14.75 -23.61 7.67
CA GLU A 130 -15.65 -23.26 8.78
C GLU A 130 -15.19 -21.96 9.46
N HIS A 131 -13.88 -21.79 9.66
CA HIS A 131 -13.31 -20.57 10.21
C HIS A 131 -13.55 -19.36 9.30
N ILE A 132 -13.30 -19.48 8.00
CA ILE A 132 -13.51 -18.39 7.05
C ILE A 132 -15.00 -18.02 6.92
N GLU A 133 -15.93 -18.99 6.95
CA GLU A 133 -17.37 -18.72 6.98
C GLU A 133 -17.79 -17.92 8.23
N VAL A 134 -17.22 -18.25 9.39
CA VAL A 134 -17.43 -17.47 10.63
C VAL A 134 -16.92 -16.03 10.45
N LEU A 135 -15.72 -15.83 9.91
CA LEU A 135 -15.18 -14.49 9.68
C LEU A 135 -16.04 -13.69 8.69
N ILE A 136 -16.53 -14.31 7.61
CA ILE A 136 -17.44 -13.68 6.63
C ILE A 136 -18.75 -13.26 7.31
N SER A 137 -19.25 -14.03 8.28
CA SER A 137 -20.45 -13.66 9.04
C SER A 137 -20.25 -12.43 9.93
N GLN A 138 -19.02 -12.12 10.33
CA GLN A 138 -18.66 -10.95 11.14
C GLN A 138 -18.54 -9.66 10.32
N LEU A 139 -18.46 -9.76 8.98
CA LEU A 139 -18.43 -8.58 8.11
C LEU A 139 -19.82 -7.96 8.03
N THR A 140 -20.07 -6.90 8.81
CA THR A 140 -21.33 -6.14 8.79
C THR A 140 -21.30 -4.93 7.87
N GLY A 141 -20.11 -4.35 7.65
CA GLY A 141 -19.95 -3.08 6.93
C GLY A 141 -20.42 -1.85 7.71
N GLU A 142 -20.91 -1.99 8.95
CA GLU A 142 -21.36 -0.86 9.78
C GLU A 142 -20.19 0.00 10.27
N GLN A 143 -19.05 -0.64 10.55
CA GLN A 143 -17.81 0.05 10.87
C GLN A 143 -16.96 0.19 9.60
N PRO A 144 -16.63 1.42 9.17
CA PRO A 144 -15.75 1.62 8.03
C PRO A 144 -14.32 1.16 8.39
N LEU A 145 -13.56 0.74 7.39
CA LEU A 145 -12.23 0.13 7.61
C LEU A 145 -11.23 1.06 8.28
N TYR A 146 -11.32 2.37 8.05
CA TYR A 146 -10.43 3.34 8.70
C TYR A 146 -10.74 3.52 10.19
N ALA A 147 -11.89 3.04 10.68
CA ALA A 147 -12.27 3.15 12.09
C ALA A 147 -11.36 2.33 13.01
N TYR A 148 -10.64 1.33 12.49
CA TYR A 148 -9.62 0.62 13.26
C TYR A 148 -8.54 1.57 13.80
N SER A 149 -8.24 2.67 13.08
CA SER A 149 -7.27 3.67 13.53
C SER A 149 -7.79 4.66 14.58
N ASP A 150 -9.10 4.66 14.88
CA ASP A 150 -9.69 5.55 15.88
C ASP A 150 -9.46 5.00 17.30
N MET A 151 -8.21 5.10 17.75
CA MET A 151 -7.75 4.61 19.04
C MET A 151 -7.01 5.69 19.82
N GLU A 152 -7.05 5.59 21.13
CA GLU A 152 -6.14 6.37 21.98
C GLU A 152 -4.70 5.94 21.74
N ILE A 153 -3.75 6.88 21.76
CA ILE A 153 -2.37 6.65 21.30
C ILE A 153 -1.63 5.51 22.03
N ASN A 154 -2.03 5.22 23.28
CA ASN A 154 -1.43 4.15 24.09
C ASN A 154 -2.30 2.88 24.13
N ALA A 155 -3.45 2.86 23.47
CA ALA A 155 -4.27 1.66 23.35
C ALA A 155 -3.62 0.69 22.36
N VAL A 156 -3.66 -0.60 22.66
CA VAL A 156 -3.14 -1.67 21.80
C VAL A 156 -4.30 -2.48 21.26
N TYR A 157 -4.36 -2.67 19.94
CA TYR A 157 -5.30 -3.59 19.32
C TYR A 157 -4.73 -5.00 19.33
N THR A 158 -5.40 -5.91 20.05
CA THR A 158 -4.99 -7.30 20.20
C THR A 158 -5.82 -8.27 19.35
N GLY A 159 -6.85 -7.76 18.68
CA GLY A 159 -7.75 -8.57 17.85
C GLY A 159 -7.17 -8.96 16.50
N ARG A 160 -7.97 -9.70 15.73
CA ARG A 160 -7.74 -9.97 14.31
C ARG A 160 -8.75 -9.18 13.49
N ILE A 161 -8.33 -8.67 12.33
CA ILE A 161 -9.23 -7.99 11.38
C ILE A 161 -9.79 -9.05 10.43
N PRO A 162 -11.08 -9.43 10.51
CA PRO A 162 -11.63 -10.55 9.74
C PRO A 162 -11.41 -10.41 8.24
N LEU A 163 -11.54 -9.19 7.71
CA LEU A 163 -11.35 -8.89 6.29
C LEU A 163 -9.97 -9.32 5.78
N VAL A 164 -8.91 -9.07 6.56
CA VAL A 164 -7.53 -9.41 6.17
C VAL A 164 -7.37 -10.92 6.08
N ASP A 165 -7.87 -11.64 7.08
CA ASP A 165 -7.73 -13.11 7.16
C ASP A 165 -8.50 -13.80 6.05
N ILE A 166 -9.70 -13.32 5.72
CA ILE A 166 -10.49 -13.80 4.60
C ILE A 166 -9.76 -13.56 3.27
N CYS A 167 -9.29 -12.33 3.02
CA CYS A 167 -8.67 -11.97 1.74
C CYS A 167 -7.33 -12.70 1.52
N CYS A 168 -6.59 -13.00 2.60
CA CYS A 168 -5.33 -13.75 2.55
C CYS A 168 -5.51 -15.28 2.57
N ALA A 169 -6.73 -15.80 2.79
CA ALA A 169 -6.98 -17.25 2.91
C ALA A 169 -6.66 -18.04 1.63
N GLY A 170 -6.74 -17.38 0.47
CA GLY A 170 -6.51 -17.98 -0.85
C GLY A 170 -7.72 -17.94 -1.77
N ALA A 171 -7.51 -18.23 -3.05
CA ALA A 171 -8.55 -18.21 -4.09
C ALA A 171 -9.79 -19.07 -3.77
N TRP A 172 -9.64 -20.13 -2.97
CA TRP A 172 -10.73 -21.02 -2.57
C TRP A 172 -11.81 -20.33 -1.73
N ALA A 173 -11.50 -19.20 -1.09
CA ALA A 173 -12.46 -18.42 -0.30
C ALA A 173 -13.36 -17.51 -1.17
N ILE A 174 -13.00 -17.27 -2.43
CA ILE A 174 -13.75 -16.39 -3.35
C ILE A 174 -15.21 -16.85 -3.50
N PRO A 175 -15.53 -18.14 -3.78
CA PRO A 175 -16.92 -18.58 -3.89
C PRO A 175 -17.76 -18.36 -2.63
N LEU A 176 -17.13 -18.39 -1.44
CA LEU A 176 -17.82 -18.13 -0.17
C LEU A 176 -18.21 -16.65 -0.05
N LEU A 177 -17.31 -15.75 -0.47
CA LEU A 177 -17.59 -14.32 -0.54
C LEU A 177 -18.64 -13.97 -1.59
N GLU A 178 -18.61 -14.62 -2.76
CA GLU A 178 -19.64 -14.44 -3.81
C GLU A 178 -21.02 -14.86 -3.29
N GLN A 179 -21.10 -15.98 -2.58
CA GLN A 179 -22.35 -16.42 -1.94
C GLN A 179 -22.83 -15.42 -0.89
N ALA A 180 -21.94 -14.90 -0.05
CA ALA A 180 -22.28 -13.88 0.93
C ALA A 180 -22.72 -12.56 0.29
N LEU A 181 -22.10 -12.16 -0.83
CA LEU A 181 -22.42 -10.96 -1.58
C LEU A 181 -23.84 -11.01 -2.15
N MET A 182 -24.27 -12.16 -2.68
CA MET A 182 -25.62 -12.35 -3.22
C MET A 182 -26.72 -12.13 -2.19
N GLN A 183 -26.44 -12.40 -0.91
CA GLN A 183 -27.38 -12.28 0.19
C GLN A 183 -27.23 -10.97 0.98
N ALA A 184 -26.22 -10.16 0.67
CA ALA A 184 -25.93 -8.93 1.38
C ALA A 184 -26.66 -7.73 0.77
N GLU A 185 -26.94 -6.75 1.63
CA GLU A 185 -27.50 -5.45 1.29
C GLU A 185 -26.69 -4.33 1.97
N GLY A 186 -26.93 -3.08 1.57
CA GLY A 186 -26.33 -1.91 2.20
C GLY A 186 -24.81 -1.94 2.30
N ALA A 187 -24.28 -1.46 3.42
CA ALA A 187 -22.84 -1.34 3.65
C ALA A 187 -22.11 -2.69 3.66
N ARG A 188 -22.76 -3.76 4.13
CA ARG A 188 -22.22 -5.12 4.07
C ARG A 188 -21.89 -5.53 2.64
N LYS A 189 -22.80 -5.25 1.70
CA LYS A 189 -22.62 -5.61 0.29
C LYS A 189 -21.44 -4.88 -0.33
N VAL A 190 -21.24 -3.61 0.02
CA VAL A 190 -20.09 -2.81 -0.45
C VAL A 190 -18.79 -3.37 0.11
N LEU A 191 -18.73 -3.69 1.41
CA LEU A 191 -17.53 -4.26 2.04
C LEU A 191 -17.14 -5.61 1.42
N LEU A 192 -18.12 -6.50 1.17
CA LEU A 192 -17.88 -7.78 0.48
C LEU A 192 -17.38 -7.57 -0.95
N ALA A 193 -17.90 -6.58 -1.66
CA ALA A 193 -17.43 -6.22 -3.00
C ALA A 193 -15.98 -5.69 -2.99
N GLN A 194 -15.59 -4.90 -1.98
CA GLN A 194 -14.20 -4.49 -1.78
C GLN A 194 -13.28 -5.67 -1.48
N ALA A 195 -13.72 -6.63 -0.64
CA ALA A 195 -12.98 -7.86 -0.36
C ALA A 195 -12.73 -8.68 -1.64
N LEU A 196 -13.77 -8.87 -2.46
CA LEU A 196 -13.65 -9.56 -3.74
C LEU A 196 -12.68 -8.84 -4.69
N ALA A 197 -12.73 -7.51 -4.74
CA ALA A 197 -11.81 -6.74 -5.58
C ALA A 197 -10.35 -6.80 -5.08
N MET A 198 -10.14 -6.78 -3.76
CA MET A 198 -8.83 -7.03 -3.13
C MET A 198 -8.29 -8.43 -3.48
N MET A 199 -9.17 -9.41 -3.68
CA MET A 199 -8.82 -10.76 -4.17
C MET A 199 -8.77 -10.86 -5.71
N GLU A 200 -8.77 -9.73 -6.42
CA GLU A 200 -8.77 -9.62 -7.89
C GLU A 200 -9.97 -10.32 -8.58
N SER A 201 -11.09 -10.51 -7.87
CA SER A 201 -12.34 -11.05 -8.42
C SER A 201 -13.26 -9.95 -8.98
N PRO A 202 -13.81 -10.10 -10.20
CA PRO A 202 -14.73 -9.12 -10.79
C PRO A 202 -16.17 -9.22 -10.25
N ALA A 203 -16.47 -10.17 -9.37
CA ALA A 203 -17.83 -10.44 -8.90
C ALA A 203 -18.47 -9.27 -8.14
N GLY A 204 -17.65 -8.45 -7.47
CA GLY A 204 -18.10 -7.25 -6.74
C GLY A 204 -18.17 -5.97 -7.57
N VAL A 205 -17.67 -5.96 -8.81
CA VAL A 205 -17.45 -4.73 -9.59
C VAL A 205 -18.74 -3.95 -9.82
N GLU A 206 -19.84 -4.62 -10.12
CA GLU A 206 -21.13 -3.97 -10.36
C GLU A 206 -21.61 -3.18 -9.12
N VAL A 207 -21.42 -3.75 -7.93
CA VAL A 207 -21.77 -3.11 -6.66
C VAL A 207 -20.91 -1.87 -6.44
N LEU A 208 -19.60 -1.96 -6.71
CA LEU A 208 -18.68 -0.81 -6.55
C LEU A 208 -19.03 0.31 -7.54
N VAL A 209 -19.23 -0.03 -8.82
CA VAL A 209 -19.60 0.94 -9.87
C VAL A 209 -20.89 1.67 -9.50
N GLN A 210 -21.95 0.94 -9.15
CA GLN A 210 -23.25 1.54 -8.77
C GLN A 210 -23.10 2.43 -7.54
N THR A 211 -22.36 1.98 -6.52
CA THR A 211 -22.14 2.74 -5.29
C THR A 211 -21.39 4.05 -5.56
N ILE A 212 -20.29 3.99 -6.32
CA ILE A 212 -19.48 5.16 -6.63
C ILE A 212 -20.26 6.14 -7.50
N MET A 213 -20.94 5.66 -8.56
CA MET A 213 -21.73 6.52 -9.44
C MET A 213 -22.87 7.23 -8.68
N ALA A 214 -23.50 6.55 -7.70
CA ALA A 214 -24.47 7.18 -6.83
C ALA A 214 -23.86 8.31 -5.98
N GLN A 215 -22.63 8.14 -5.47
CA GLN A 215 -21.91 9.18 -4.73
C GLN A 215 -21.50 10.37 -5.61
N LEU A 216 -21.17 10.12 -6.89
CA LEU A 216 -20.80 11.13 -7.88
C LEU A 216 -22.01 11.86 -8.53
N ALA A 217 -23.24 11.47 -8.17
CA ALA A 217 -24.46 12.05 -8.74
C ALA A 217 -24.67 13.52 -8.34
N SER A 218 -24.06 13.98 -7.25
CA SER A 218 -24.20 15.36 -6.74
C SER A 218 -23.61 16.44 -7.64
N GLY A 219 -22.82 16.08 -8.66
CA GLY A 219 -22.16 17.03 -9.56
C GLY A 219 -20.86 17.63 -9.01
N ARG A 220 -20.35 17.10 -7.90
CA ARG A 220 -19.02 17.42 -7.32
C ARG A 220 -18.35 16.17 -6.78
N LEU A 221 -17.03 16.20 -6.66
CA LEU A 221 -16.29 15.14 -5.97
C LEU A 221 -16.65 15.13 -4.48
N PRO A 222 -16.97 13.97 -3.90
CA PRO A 222 -17.22 13.85 -2.47
C PRO A 222 -15.99 14.22 -1.64
N GLU A 223 -16.18 15.09 -0.65
CA GLU A 223 -15.14 15.46 0.31
C GLU A 223 -15.03 14.42 1.43
N ARG A 224 -13.86 14.35 2.08
CA ARG A 224 -13.61 13.52 3.25
C ARG A 224 -14.39 14.07 4.44
N ARG A 225 -15.32 13.26 4.95
CA ARG A 225 -16.12 13.60 6.15
C ARG A 225 -15.58 12.98 7.43
N ALA A 226 -14.87 11.86 7.32
CA ALA A 226 -14.33 11.16 8.47
C ALA A 226 -13.16 11.94 9.09
N ALA A 227 -13.19 12.09 10.42
CA ALA A 227 -12.04 12.55 11.19
C ALA A 227 -11.08 11.38 11.39
N ILE A 228 -9.94 11.40 10.69
CA ILE A 228 -8.86 10.42 10.87
C ILE A 228 -7.82 11.07 11.76
N ARG A 229 -7.53 10.44 12.91
CA ARG A 229 -6.60 10.99 13.89
C ARG A 229 -5.22 11.21 13.26
N HIS A 230 -4.58 12.31 13.64
CA HIS A 230 -3.24 12.70 13.17
C HIS A 230 -3.11 13.01 11.66
N ALA A 231 -4.22 12.97 10.90
CA ALA A 231 -4.29 13.33 9.49
C ALA A 231 -4.82 14.76 9.30
N ASN A 232 -4.01 15.77 9.69
CA ASN A 232 -4.49 17.15 9.86
C ASN A 232 -3.65 18.23 9.18
N ARG A 233 -2.69 17.89 8.30
CA ARG A 233 -1.85 18.91 7.68
C ARG A 233 -1.91 18.87 6.16
N TYR A 234 -1.60 17.74 5.55
CA TYR A 234 -1.40 17.70 4.11
C TYR A 234 -1.68 16.32 3.51
N ALA A 235 -2.42 16.26 2.40
CA ALA A 235 -2.52 15.03 1.61
C ALA A 235 -1.13 14.68 1.03
N PRO A 236 -0.74 13.40 0.92
CA PRO A 236 -1.53 12.19 1.17
C PRO A 236 -1.28 11.50 2.53
N ASP A 237 -0.88 12.25 3.57
CA ASP A 237 -0.52 11.66 4.87
C ASP A 237 -1.63 10.77 5.46
N GLN A 238 -1.20 9.70 6.16
CA GLN A 238 -2.07 8.72 6.82
C GLN A 238 -2.98 7.91 5.88
N ALA A 239 -2.82 8.05 4.56
CA ALA A 239 -3.79 7.56 3.58
C ALA A 239 -5.21 8.08 3.84
N ALA A 240 -5.35 9.22 4.51
CA ALA A 240 -6.63 9.76 4.93
C ALA A 240 -7.34 10.44 3.75
N MET A 241 -8.25 9.71 3.12
CA MET A 241 -8.93 10.16 1.90
C MET A 241 -10.47 10.08 2.01
N PRO A 242 -11.22 10.67 1.06
CA PRO A 242 -12.66 10.50 0.98
C PRO A 242 -13.06 9.04 0.74
N ASP A 243 -14.21 8.62 1.29
CA ASP A 243 -14.71 7.24 1.17
C ASP A 243 -14.80 6.77 -0.30
N THR A 244 -15.19 7.66 -1.20
CA THR A 244 -15.27 7.38 -2.63
C THR A 244 -13.91 7.06 -3.24
N ALA A 245 -12.83 7.67 -2.77
CA ALA A 245 -11.47 7.38 -3.24
C ALA A 245 -11.03 5.96 -2.83
N TYR A 246 -11.36 5.49 -1.62
CA TYR A 246 -11.11 4.10 -1.22
C TYR A 246 -11.87 3.10 -2.10
N LEU A 247 -13.11 3.42 -2.47
CA LEU A 247 -13.91 2.58 -3.37
C LEU A 247 -13.34 2.58 -4.80
N LEU A 248 -12.81 3.71 -5.28
CA LEU A 248 -12.15 3.79 -6.59
C LEU A 248 -10.88 2.94 -6.66
N HIS A 249 -10.05 2.96 -5.61
CA HIS A 249 -8.90 2.06 -5.50
C HIS A 249 -9.34 0.60 -5.52
N SER A 250 -10.36 0.25 -4.71
CA SER A 250 -10.92 -1.11 -4.69
C SER A 250 -11.40 -1.53 -6.08
N LEU A 251 -12.13 -0.66 -6.79
CA LEU A 251 -12.58 -0.92 -8.16
C LEU A 251 -11.41 -1.15 -9.13
N GLY A 252 -10.32 -0.39 -8.99
CA GLY A 252 -9.10 -0.55 -9.77
C GLY A 252 -8.39 -1.89 -9.56
N MET A 253 -8.47 -2.46 -8.35
CA MET A 253 -7.86 -3.76 -8.04
C MET A 253 -8.47 -4.91 -8.84
N ALA A 254 -9.77 -4.82 -9.20
CA ALA A 254 -10.49 -5.85 -9.96
C ALA A 254 -10.18 -5.89 -11.47
N ARG A 255 -9.46 -4.89 -12.01
CA ARG A 255 -9.02 -4.83 -13.43
C ARG A 255 -10.16 -5.03 -14.44
N ASP A 256 -11.32 -4.41 -14.20
CA ASP A 256 -12.52 -4.58 -15.02
C ASP A 256 -12.87 -3.32 -15.84
N ARG A 257 -13.20 -3.50 -17.12
CA ARG A 257 -13.55 -2.40 -18.06
C ARG A 257 -14.76 -1.59 -17.62
N ARG A 258 -15.63 -2.11 -16.76
CA ARG A 258 -16.76 -1.37 -16.17
C ARG A 258 -16.31 -0.19 -15.29
N ALA A 259 -15.02 -0.10 -14.94
CA ALA A 259 -14.46 1.05 -14.25
C ALA A 259 -14.30 2.30 -15.15
N LEU A 260 -14.17 2.14 -16.46
CA LEU A 260 -13.89 3.24 -17.39
C LEU A 260 -14.91 4.40 -17.30
N PRO A 261 -16.24 4.17 -17.29
CA PRO A 261 -17.21 5.26 -17.16
C PRO A 261 -17.15 5.96 -15.80
N VAL A 262 -16.75 5.23 -14.76
CA VAL A 262 -16.56 5.81 -13.41
C VAL A 262 -15.37 6.75 -13.41
N TRP A 263 -14.24 6.34 -13.98
CA TRP A 263 -13.05 7.18 -14.10
C TRP A 263 -13.30 8.42 -14.97
N GLN A 264 -13.98 8.28 -16.10
CA GLN A 264 -14.41 9.43 -16.92
C GLN A 264 -15.22 10.41 -16.07
N ARG A 265 -16.20 9.91 -15.31
CA ARG A 265 -17.04 10.76 -14.46
C ARG A 265 -16.22 11.50 -13.38
N VAL A 266 -15.24 10.83 -12.76
CA VAL A 266 -14.34 11.46 -11.78
C VAL A 266 -13.51 12.56 -12.44
N VAL A 267 -12.90 12.30 -13.60
CA VAL A 267 -12.09 13.27 -14.35
C VAL A 267 -12.92 14.47 -14.83
N ASP A 268 -14.16 14.25 -15.27
CA ASP A 268 -15.07 15.35 -15.65
C ASP A 268 -15.35 16.29 -14.48
N LEU A 269 -15.50 15.74 -13.28
CA LEU A 269 -15.76 16.51 -12.06
C LEU A 269 -14.52 17.28 -11.54
N MET A 270 -13.33 16.99 -12.07
CA MET A 270 -12.08 17.71 -11.76
C MET A 270 -11.82 18.93 -12.63
N ALA A 271 -12.59 19.13 -13.72
CA ALA A 271 -12.41 20.26 -14.63
C ALA A 271 -12.34 21.65 -13.96
N PRO A 272 -13.12 21.98 -12.90
CA PRO A 272 -13.07 23.30 -12.28
C PRO A 272 -11.98 23.48 -11.22
N VAL A 273 -11.11 22.48 -10.99
CA VAL A 273 -10.23 22.43 -9.82
C VAL A 273 -8.92 23.19 -10.04
N ASP A 274 -8.41 23.84 -8.99
CA ASP A 274 -7.14 24.57 -9.00
C ASP A 274 -6.00 23.81 -8.29
N ALA A 275 -4.76 24.31 -8.41
CA ALA A 275 -3.59 23.66 -7.82
C ALA A 275 -3.59 23.69 -6.28
N SER A 276 -4.26 24.65 -5.65
CA SER A 276 -4.33 24.74 -4.19
C SER A 276 -5.22 23.65 -3.59
N ASP A 277 -6.21 23.19 -4.36
CA ASP A 277 -7.10 22.10 -3.99
C ASP A 277 -6.43 20.72 -3.93
N VAL A 278 -5.27 20.57 -4.58
CA VAL A 278 -4.48 19.31 -4.56
C VAL A 278 -4.02 18.97 -3.13
N CYS A 279 -3.64 19.99 -2.36
CA CYS A 279 -3.14 19.82 -1.00
C CYS A 279 -4.24 19.82 0.08
N ASP A 280 -5.48 20.14 -0.29
CA ASP A 280 -6.61 20.16 0.62
C ASP A 280 -7.04 18.71 0.97
N GLN A 281 -6.88 18.34 2.24
CA GLN A 281 -7.21 17.00 2.72
C GLN A 281 -8.71 16.71 2.80
N ALA A 282 -9.57 17.73 2.84
CA ALA A 282 -11.01 17.54 2.78
C ALA A 282 -11.43 17.27 1.34
N LYS A 283 -10.93 18.04 0.37
CA LYS A 283 -11.21 17.83 -1.06
C LYS A 283 -10.64 16.51 -1.57
N GLY A 284 -9.46 16.11 -1.09
CA GLY A 284 -8.87 14.81 -1.37
C GLY A 284 -8.50 14.60 -2.84
N LEU A 285 -8.28 15.68 -3.60
CA LEU A 285 -8.05 15.63 -5.05
C LEU A 285 -6.86 14.75 -5.43
N PHE A 286 -5.77 14.84 -4.65
CA PHE A 286 -4.60 13.97 -4.81
C PHE A 286 -5.02 12.49 -4.90
N HIS A 287 -5.89 12.05 -3.99
CA HIS A 287 -6.31 10.65 -3.89
C HIS A 287 -7.23 10.23 -5.04
N TYR A 288 -8.06 11.13 -5.56
CA TYR A 288 -8.87 10.82 -6.73
C TYR A 288 -8.03 10.64 -8.00
N VAL A 289 -7.01 11.49 -8.20
CA VAL A 289 -6.05 11.36 -9.31
C VAL A 289 -5.29 10.05 -9.20
N ASP A 290 -4.71 9.78 -8.01
CA ASP A 290 -3.97 8.55 -7.73
C ASP A 290 -4.85 7.31 -7.93
N ALA A 291 -6.10 7.30 -7.46
CA ALA A 291 -7.03 6.18 -7.61
C ALA A 291 -7.41 5.89 -9.07
N VAL A 292 -7.67 6.93 -9.88
CA VAL A 292 -7.93 6.77 -11.32
C VAL A 292 -6.71 6.20 -12.03
N CYS A 293 -5.53 6.73 -11.77
CA CYS A 293 -4.29 6.29 -12.41
C CYS A 293 -3.90 4.86 -12.00
N CYS A 294 -3.97 4.53 -10.71
CA CYS A 294 -3.73 3.19 -10.19
C CYS A 294 -4.68 2.15 -10.82
N GLY A 295 -5.96 2.50 -11.01
CA GLY A 295 -6.92 1.62 -11.68
C GLY A 295 -6.62 1.47 -13.17
N ALA A 296 -6.37 2.57 -13.87
CA ALA A 296 -6.13 2.58 -15.31
C ALA A 296 -4.84 1.82 -15.68
N GLU A 297 -3.76 1.99 -14.93
CA GLU A 297 -2.49 1.31 -15.21
C GLU A 297 -2.56 -0.21 -14.96
N ARG A 298 -3.32 -0.65 -13.95
CA ARG A 298 -3.56 -2.08 -13.69
C ARG A 298 -4.45 -2.71 -14.77
N LEU A 299 -5.43 -1.96 -15.26
CA LEU A 299 -6.28 -2.39 -16.37
C LEU A 299 -5.51 -2.41 -17.71
N GLY A 300 -4.67 -1.40 -17.97
CA GLY A 300 -3.87 -1.27 -19.19
C GLY A 300 -4.69 -1.23 -20.48
N ASP A 301 -5.91 -0.71 -20.43
CA ASP A 301 -6.82 -0.67 -21.58
C ASP A 301 -6.64 0.64 -22.37
N PRO A 302 -6.46 0.58 -23.72
CA PRO A 302 -6.41 1.78 -24.55
C PRO A 302 -7.63 2.69 -24.42
N ALA A 303 -8.79 2.16 -24.02
CA ALA A 303 -9.98 2.97 -23.79
C ALA A 303 -9.83 3.97 -22.63
N ALA A 304 -8.84 3.80 -21.75
CA ALA A 304 -8.52 4.77 -20.71
C ALA A 304 -7.69 5.96 -21.21
N ILE A 305 -7.07 5.87 -22.40
CA ILE A 305 -6.18 6.92 -22.93
C ILE A 305 -6.89 8.28 -23.00
N PRO A 306 -8.07 8.43 -23.64
CA PRO A 306 -8.73 9.74 -23.71
C PRO A 306 -9.08 10.34 -22.33
N ILE A 307 -9.41 9.47 -21.35
CA ILE A 307 -9.72 9.88 -19.97
C ILE A 307 -8.47 10.48 -19.32
N LEU A 308 -7.35 9.79 -19.43
CA LEU A 308 -6.09 10.20 -18.82
C LEU A 308 -5.46 11.40 -19.55
N GLU A 309 -5.60 11.50 -20.88
CA GLU A 309 -5.17 12.69 -21.65
C GLU A 309 -6.01 13.92 -21.25
N GLN A 310 -7.31 13.75 -20.98
CA GLN A 310 -8.14 14.82 -20.43
C GLN A 310 -7.64 15.26 -19.05
N LEU A 311 -7.34 14.31 -18.17
CA LEU A 311 -6.80 14.60 -16.84
C LEU A 311 -5.45 15.32 -16.92
N HIS A 312 -4.54 14.86 -17.77
CA HIS A 312 -3.22 15.46 -17.98
C HIS A 312 -3.30 16.90 -18.54
N ARG A 313 -4.37 17.26 -19.27
CA ARG A 313 -4.55 18.64 -19.77
C ARG A 313 -4.97 19.65 -18.69
N TYR A 314 -5.38 19.21 -17.51
CA TYR A 314 -5.76 20.14 -16.44
C TYR A 314 -4.51 20.82 -15.88
N ALA A 315 -4.59 22.14 -15.68
CA ALA A 315 -3.45 22.98 -15.35
C ALA A 315 -2.59 22.50 -14.16
N PRO A 316 -3.16 21.92 -13.06
CA PRO A 316 -2.35 21.41 -11.96
C PRO A 316 -1.49 20.18 -12.31
N PHE A 317 -1.80 19.47 -13.39
CA PHE A 317 -1.24 18.16 -13.71
C PHE A 317 -0.43 18.14 -15.00
N HIS A 318 0.05 19.30 -15.45
CA HIS A 318 0.85 19.45 -16.66
C HIS A 318 2.05 20.37 -16.45
N ASN A 319 3.20 20.02 -17.03
CA ASN A 319 4.46 20.77 -16.98
C ASN A 319 4.97 21.06 -15.56
N GLN A 320 5.03 20.04 -14.71
CA GLN A 320 5.48 20.15 -13.31
C GLN A 320 6.95 19.75 -13.11
N GLN A 321 7.68 19.42 -14.19
CA GLN A 321 9.11 19.08 -14.15
C GLN A 321 9.99 20.25 -13.70
N CYS A 322 11.13 19.92 -13.08
CA CYS A 322 12.13 20.85 -12.60
C CYS A 322 13.51 20.38 -13.09
N LEU A 323 14.14 21.11 -14.01
CA LEU A 323 15.35 20.68 -14.72
C LEU A 323 16.64 21.30 -14.17
N ASP A 324 16.51 22.27 -13.24
CA ASP A 324 17.64 22.97 -12.64
C ASP A 324 17.39 23.34 -11.18
N GLY A 325 18.47 23.62 -10.47
CA GLY A 325 18.42 24.08 -9.09
C GLY A 325 17.95 23.03 -8.08
N PHE A 326 17.22 23.50 -7.07
CA PHE A 326 16.67 22.73 -5.97
C PHE A 326 15.23 23.19 -5.75
N GLU A 327 14.30 22.26 -5.64
CA GLU A 327 12.88 22.56 -5.43
C GLU A 327 12.47 22.26 -3.99
N PRO A 328 12.41 23.27 -3.10
CA PRO A 328 11.97 23.10 -1.71
C PRO A 328 10.44 23.09 -1.54
N ASP A 329 9.67 23.45 -2.58
CA ASP A 329 8.22 23.56 -2.46
C ASP A 329 7.54 22.19 -2.53
N TYR A 330 7.03 21.75 -1.37
CA TYR A 330 6.31 20.49 -1.23
C TYR A 330 5.04 20.42 -2.10
N LEU A 331 4.41 21.55 -2.44
CA LEU A 331 3.25 21.54 -3.34
C LEU A 331 3.69 21.14 -4.74
N LYS A 332 4.75 21.75 -5.26
CA LYS A 332 5.28 21.41 -6.58
C LYS A 332 5.82 19.99 -6.66
N GLU A 333 6.39 19.47 -5.57
CA GLU A 333 6.76 18.04 -5.48
C GLU A 333 5.53 17.14 -5.69
N ARG A 334 4.38 17.46 -5.08
CA ARG A 334 3.15 16.68 -5.22
C ARG A 334 2.51 16.81 -6.58
N LEU A 335 2.49 18.02 -7.15
CA LEU A 335 1.98 18.22 -8.51
C LEU A 335 2.79 17.41 -9.51
N ALA A 336 4.12 17.39 -9.36
CA ALA A 336 5.01 16.57 -10.17
C ALA A 336 4.82 15.06 -9.94
N TYR A 337 4.61 14.64 -8.69
CA TYR A 337 4.25 13.27 -8.38
C TYR A 337 2.93 12.85 -9.08
N LEU A 338 1.92 13.72 -9.10
CA LEU A 338 0.65 13.39 -9.77
C LEU A 338 0.80 13.36 -11.29
N GLU A 339 1.55 14.30 -11.88
CA GLU A 339 1.84 14.27 -13.32
C GLU A 339 2.59 12.99 -13.70
N ILE A 340 3.65 12.59 -12.99
CA ILE A 340 4.39 11.37 -13.33
C ILE A 340 3.51 10.13 -13.21
N VAL A 341 2.60 10.07 -12.23
CA VAL A 341 1.62 8.98 -12.08
C VAL A 341 0.60 8.95 -13.22
N ILE A 342 0.13 10.11 -13.69
CA ILE A 342 -0.74 10.22 -14.88
C ILE A 342 0.01 9.76 -16.13
N CYS A 343 1.24 10.22 -16.34
CA CYS A 343 2.08 9.84 -17.48
C CYS A 343 2.38 8.34 -17.48
N ARG A 344 2.66 7.77 -16.30
CA ARG A 344 2.83 6.32 -16.11
C ARG A 344 1.58 5.57 -16.51
N ALA A 345 0.41 5.94 -15.99
CA ALA A 345 -0.85 5.29 -16.33
C ALA A 345 -1.15 5.38 -17.84
N LEU A 346 -0.94 6.55 -18.45
CA LEU A 346 -1.06 6.75 -19.90
C LEU A 346 -0.16 5.79 -20.68
N ALA A 347 1.12 5.73 -20.31
CA ALA A 347 2.11 4.90 -20.98
C ALA A 347 1.78 3.40 -20.84
N ARG A 348 1.34 2.96 -19.67
CA ARG A 348 0.91 1.58 -19.38
C ARG A 348 -0.33 1.19 -20.20
N CYS A 349 -1.23 2.14 -20.48
CA CYS A 349 -2.36 1.96 -21.40
C CYS A 349 -1.99 2.01 -22.90
N GLY A 350 -0.72 2.28 -23.25
CA GLY A 350 -0.25 2.41 -24.64
C GLY A 350 -0.34 3.82 -25.22
N GLY A 351 -0.59 4.83 -24.39
CA GLY A 351 -0.65 6.25 -24.76
C GLY A 351 0.74 6.85 -24.99
N ARG A 352 0.95 7.46 -26.17
CA ARG A 352 2.24 8.10 -26.51
C ARG A 352 2.55 9.31 -25.66
N GLU A 353 1.52 10.09 -25.28
CA GLU A 353 1.67 11.26 -24.42
C GLU A 353 2.27 10.89 -23.05
N GLY A 354 1.89 9.72 -22.51
CA GLY A 354 2.48 9.20 -21.28
C GLY A 354 3.98 8.95 -21.40
N ILE A 355 4.44 8.36 -22.50
CA ILE A 355 5.88 8.17 -22.75
C ILE A 355 6.59 9.52 -22.87
N VAL A 356 6.00 10.49 -23.56
CA VAL A 356 6.57 11.84 -23.69
C VAL A 356 6.75 12.49 -22.31
N GLY A 357 5.74 12.39 -21.45
CA GLY A 357 5.83 12.88 -20.07
C GLY A 357 6.88 12.16 -19.25
N LEU A 358 6.98 10.83 -19.33
CA LEU A 358 8.07 10.11 -18.65
C LEU A 358 9.45 10.54 -19.16
N ILE A 359 9.63 10.75 -20.47
CA ILE A 359 10.89 11.24 -21.04
C ILE A 359 11.25 12.63 -20.47
N SER A 360 10.29 13.53 -20.29
CA SER A 360 10.56 14.87 -19.73
C SER A 360 11.02 14.84 -18.27
N TYR A 361 10.72 13.78 -17.52
CA TYR A 361 11.17 13.61 -16.13
C TYR A 361 12.55 12.96 -15.98
N ILE A 362 13.14 12.35 -17.02
CA ILE A 362 14.44 11.66 -16.93
C ILE A 362 15.56 12.56 -16.39
N LYS A 363 15.49 13.87 -16.68
CA LYS A 363 16.46 14.89 -16.29
C LYS A 363 15.97 15.78 -15.14
N ASP A 364 14.90 15.38 -14.46
CA ASP A 364 14.38 16.13 -13.32
C ASP A 364 15.40 16.14 -12.16
N VAL A 365 15.54 17.28 -11.48
CA VAL A 365 16.46 17.43 -10.33
C VAL A 365 16.00 16.61 -9.11
N ARG A 366 14.72 16.26 -9.04
CA ARG A 366 14.17 15.39 -8.00
C ARG A 366 14.48 13.95 -8.40
N ALA A 367 15.64 13.45 -7.96
CA ALA A 367 16.19 12.16 -8.35
C ALA A 367 15.18 11.00 -8.29
N VAL A 368 14.34 10.93 -7.26
CA VAL A 368 13.32 9.86 -7.13
C VAL A 368 12.31 9.87 -8.29
N LEU A 369 11.90 11.05 -8.78
CA LEU A 369 11.00 11.17 -9.93
C LEU A 369 11.73 10.80 -11.23
N ALA A 370 12.97 11.24 -11.39
CA ALA A 370 13.79 10.92 -12.55
C ALA A 370 14.10 9.41 -12.66
N ASP A 371 14.42 8.77 -11.53
CA ASP A 371 14.67 7.34 -11.42
C ASP A 371 13.38 6.56 -11.76
N HIS A 372 12.25 6.96 -11.18
CA HIS A 372 10.96 6.34 -11.47
C HIS A 372 10.58 6.45 -12.96
N ALA A 373 10.74 7.63 -13.56
CA ALA A 373 10.44 7.84 -14.97
C ALA A 373 11.29 6.94 -15.88
N TYR A 374 12.58 6.84 -15.57
CA TYR A 374 13.51 5.97 -16.28
C TYR A 374 13.13 4.49 -16.15
N ASP A 375 12.89 4.01 -14.92
CA ASP A 375 12.52 2.62 -14.67
C ASP A 375 11.22 2.24 -15.38
N GLU A 376 10.23 3.13 -15.41
CA GLU A 376 8.98 2.91 -16.13
C GLU A 376 9.17 2.89 -17.65
N LEU A 377 10.02 3.76 -18.21
CA LEU A 377 10.35 3.72 -19.63
C LEU A 377 11.01 2.39 -20.01
N VAL A 378 11.96 1.91 -19.21
CA VAL A 378 12.60 0.61 -19.41
C VAL A 378 11.58 -0.52 -19.30
N ALA A 379 10.74 -0.51 -18.26
CA ALA A 379 9.73 -1.54 -18.04
C ALA A 379 8.67 -1.61 -19.15
N ILE A 380 8.25 -0.47 -19.70
CA ILE A 380 7.21 -0.40 -20.74
C ILE A 380 7.78 -0.69 -22.13
N SER A 381 8.96 -0.16 -22.44
CA SER A 381 9.59 -0.34 -23.76
C SER A 381 10.30 -1.69 -23.90
N GLY A 382 10.77 -2.28 -22.80
CA GLY A 382 11.70 -3.42 -22.81
C GLY A 382 13.09 -3.05 -23.38
N GLN A 383 13.45 -1.77 -23.39
CA GLN A 383 14.73 -1.26 -23.87
C GLN A 383 15.44 -0.49 -22.75
N ASP A 384 16.75 -0.68 -22.63
CA ASP A 384 17.60 0.18 -21.81
C ASP A 384 18.33 1.16 -22.75
N ILE A 385 17.85 2.40 -22.78
CA ILE A 385 18.37 3.49 -23.63
C ILE A 385 19.18 4.49 -22.78
N GLU A 386 19.49 4.15 -21.53
CA GLU A 386 20.09 5.05 -20.55
C GLU A 386 19.25 6.35 -20.38
N ARG A 387 19.81 7.37 -19.72
CA ARG A 387 19.13 8.66 -19.47
C ARG A 387 19.24 9.65 -20.63
N ASP A 388 19.29 9.14 -21.86
CA ASP A 388 19.41 9.94 -23.07
C ASP A 388 18.04 10.26 -23.68
N THR A 389 17.57 11.49 -23.45
CA THR A 389 16.27 11.97 -23.93
C THR A 389 16.13 11.91 -25.45
N ASP A 390 17.20 12.18 -26.21
CA ASP A 390 17.13 12.25 -27.67
C ASP A 390 16.98 10.84 -28.26
N ARG A 391 17.70 9.87 -27.68
CA ARG A 391 17.56 8.46 -28.05
C ARG A 391 16.17 7.91 -27.69
N TRP A 392 15.59 8.30 -26.56
CA TRP A 392 14.21 7.94 -26.21
C TRP A 392 13.18 8.51 -27.19
N TYR A 393 13.31 9.78 -27.60
CA TYR A 393 12.44 10.36 -28.62
C TYR A 393 12.63 9.71 -30.00
N ALA A 394 13.86 9.31 -30.36
CA ALA A 394 14.13 8.56 -31.58
C ALA A 394 13.46 7.17 -31.55
N TRP A 395 13.56 6.45 -30.43
CA TRP A 395 12.85 5.19 -30.22
C TRP A 395 11.34 5.35 -30.34
N LEU A 396 10.78 6.35 -29.66
CA LEU A 396 9.34 6.63 -29.70
C LEU A 396 8.86 7.00 -31.11
N SER A 397 9.69 7.69 -31.90
CA SER A 397 9.37 8.03 -33.29
C SER A 397 9.37 6.80 -34.22
N GLY A 398 10.20 5.80 -33.93
CA GLY A 398 10.22 4.52 -34.65
C GLY A 398 9.14 3.54 -34.19
N ALA A 399 8.68 3.64 -32.93
CA ALA A 399 7.52 2.92 -32.44
C ALA A 399 6.26 3.57 -33.03
N GLY A 400 5.38 2.80 -33.69
CA GLY A 400 4.23 3.34 -34.43
C GLY A 400 3.26 4.23 -33.63
N THR A 401 2.18 4.69 -34.27
CA THR A 401 1.24 5.68 -33.71
C THR A 401 0.49 5.22 -32.45
N THR A 402 0.41 3.92 -32.19
CA THR A 402 -0.19 3.36 -30.98
C THR A 402 0.77 2.32 -30.41
N LEU A 403 1.13 2.47 -29.13
CA LEU A 403 2.02 1.53 -28.46
C LEU A 403 1.21 0.33 -27.95
N VAL A 404 1.85 -0.83 -27.88
CA VAL A 404 1.23 -2.01 -27.26
C VAL A 404 1.09 -1.74 -25.76
N PRO A 405 -0.13 -1.84 -25.19
CA PRO A 405 -0.32 -1.64 -23.75
C PRO A 405 0.47 -2.63 -22.91
N ARG A 406 0.94 -2.17 -21.75
CA ARG A 406 1.75 -2.94 -20.80
C ARG A 406 1.18 -2.72 -19.38
N PRO A 407 0.05 -3.37 -19.03
CA PRO A 407 -0.57 -3.19 -17.72
C PRO A 407 0.39 -3.50 -16.57
N TRP A 408 0.16 -2.88 -15.41
CA TRP A 408 0.81 -3.26 -14.17
C TRP A 408 0.17 -4.54 -13.60
N THR A 409 0.89 -5.65 -13.67
CA THR A 409 0.36 -6.97 -13.35
C THR A 409 0.68 -7.48 -11.96
N ALA A 410 1.37 -6.69 -11.11
CA ALA A 410 1.68 -7.14 -9.75
C ALA A 410 0.37 -7.48 -8.99
N PRO A 411 0.35 -8.62 -8.27
CA PRO A 411 -0.82 -9.00 -7.47
C PRO A 411 -1.11 -7.93 -6.42
N THR A 412 -2.35 -7.88 -5.94
CA THR A 412 -2.67 -7.12 -4.73
C THR A 412 -1.92 -7.67 -3.52
N ASP A 413 -1.78 -6.87 -2.46
CA ASP A 413 -1.17 -7.31 -1.20
C ASP A 413 -1.77 -8.62 -0.66
N ALA A 414 -3.10 -8.80 -0.77
CA ALA A 414 -3.78 -10.01 -0.33
C ALA A 414 -3.43 -11.24 -1.17
N VAL A 415 -3.43 -11.11 -2.50
CA VAL A 415 -3.10 -12.19 -3.43
C VAL A 415 -1.61 -12.56 -3.31
N ALA A 416 -0.74 -11.57 -3.13
CA ALA A 416 0.69 -11.79 -2.89
C ALA A 416 0.96 -12.62 -1.62
N ALA A 417 0.10 -12.50 -0.60
CA ALA A 417 0.21 -13.22 0.66
C ALA A 417 -0.39 -14.65 0.62
N TRP A 418 -1.02 -15.07 -0.49
CA TRP A 418 -1.60 -16.41 -0.59
C TRP A 418 -0.53 -17.50 -0.48
N GLY A 419 -0.75 -18.45 0.44
CA GLY A 419 0.19 -19.53 0.70
C GLY A 419 1.31 -19.17 1.68
N GLU A 420 1.33 -17.95 2.23
CA GLU A 420 2.23 -17.65 3.35
C GLU A 420 1.88 -18.44 4.61
N ASP A 421 2.90 -18.97 5.28
CA ASP A 421 2.77 -19.55 6.61
C ASP A 421 2.77 -18.43 7.67
N VAL A 422 1.57 -17.97 8.02
CA VAL A 422 1.35 -16.98 9.07
C VAL A 422 1.23 -17.69 10.41
N LEU A 423 2.26 -17.55 11.24
CA LEU A 423 2.24 -18.09 12.59
C LEU A 423 1.58 -17.11 13.57
N VAL A 424 0.84 -17.68 14.52
CA VAL A 424 0.21 -16.99 15.65
C VAL A 424 0.58 -17.67 16.96
N TRP A 425 0.47 -16.93 18.07
CA TRP A 425 0.69 -17.50 19.39
C TRP A 425 -0.43 -18.49 19.72
N GLN A 426 -0.05 -19.71 20.09
CA GLN A 426 -1.00 -20.70 20.58
C GLN A 426 -1.22 -20.45 22.07
N GLU A 427 -2.35 -19.83 22.42
CA GLU A 427 -2.75 -19.71 23.82
C GLU A 427 -2.88 -21.11 24.44
N SER A 428 -2.20 -21.31 25.57
CA SER A 428 -2.35 -22.55 26.31
C SER A 428 -3.77 -22.58 26.89
N PRO A 429 -4.53 -23.69 26.82
CA PRO A 429 -5.89 -23.80 27.36
C PRO A 429 -5.99 -23.67 28.90
N HIS A 430 -4.97 -23.13 29.58
CA HIS A 430 -4.82 -23.12 31.03
C HIS A 430 -4.52 -21.75 31.65
N ASN A 431 -4.80 -20.64 30.95
CA ASN A 431 -4.63 -19.30 31.52
C ASN A 431 -5.93 -18.46 31.45
N ASP A 432 -7.04 -19.04 31.91
CA ASP A 432 -8.05 -18.27 32.64
C ASP A 432 -7.67 -18.34 34.13
N ARG A 433 -6.98 -17.32 34.63
CA ARG A 433 -6.84 -17.04 36.07
C ARG A 433 -6.87 -15.56 36.35
#